data_AF-A0A1B2HBU7-F1
#
_entry.id   AF-A0A1B2HBU7-F1
#
_cell.length_a   1.000
_cell.length_b   1.000
_cell.length_c   1.000
_cell.angle_alpha   90.00
_cell.angle_beta   90.00
_cell.angle_gamma   90.00
#
_symmetry.space_group_name_H-M   'P 1'
#
loop_
_entity.id
_entity.type
_entity.pdbx_description
1 polymer ?
#
loop_
_entity_poly.entity_id
_entity_poly.type
_entity_poly.pdbx_seq_one_letter_code
_entity_poly.pdbx_strand_id
1 'polypeptide(L)'
;MTEWQLRLSAYDRQVHAFDSGQREDFWEALCSHTVPANFMAECPEKQPSCLPCLIKIGELVATRQEGRRAEIAADVREQLSAFDGDKTFGQ
;
A
#
# COMPACT_ATOMS: atom_id res chain seq x y z
N MET A 1 2.13 2.13 10.04
CA MET A 1 2.10 1.63 8.65
C MET A 1 2.35 2.81 7.75
N THR A 2 3.30 2.70 6.84
CA THR A 2 3.62 3.78 5.91
C THR A 2 2.48 3.97 4.93
N GLU A 3 1.86 5.14 4.95
CA GLU A 3 0.93 5.57 3.91
C GLU A 3 1.76 6.10 2.73
N TRP A 4 1.37 5.75 1.51
CA TRP A 4 2.08 6.16 0.30
C TRP A 4 1.30 7.27 -0.39
N GLN A 5 2.01 8.30 -0.86
CA GLN A 5 1.45 9.37 -1.66
C GLN A 5 1.98 9.30 -3.09
N LEU A 6 1.06 9.38 -4.05
CA LEU A 6 1.41 9.53 -5.46
C LEU A 6 1.55 11.03 -5.77
N ARG A 7 2.73 11.44 -6.20
CA ARG A 7 3.04 12.84 -6.52
C ARG A 7 3.75 12.94 -7.86
N LEU A 8 3.50 14.03 -8.58
CA LEU A 8 4.18 14.32 -9.84
C LEU A 8 5.57 14.91 -9.52
N SER A 9 6.61 14.32 -10.09
CA SER A 9 7.92 14.94 -10.18
C SER A 9 7.94 15.88 -11.39
N ALA A 10 8.06 17.18 -11.16
CA ALA A 10 8.24 18.15 -12.25
C ALA A 10 9.60 18.01 -12.95
N TYR A 11 10.53 17.24 -12.36
CA TYR A 11 11.86 17.00 -12.91
C TYR A 11 11.83 16.07 -14.13
N ASP A 12 11.16 14.91 -14.01
CA ASP A 12 11.05 13.92 -15.08
C ASP A 12 9.63 13.78 -15.65
N ARG A 13 8.68 14.57 -15.11
CA ARG A 13 7.26 14.59 -15.50
C ARG A 13 6.58 13.24 -15.32
N GLN A 14 7.01 12.44 -14.35
CA GLN A 14 6.36 11.19 -13.99
C GLN A 14 5.76 11.24 -12.59
N VAL A 15 4.72 10.44 -12.38
CA VAL A 15 4.12 10.21 -11.06
C VAL A 15 4.92 9.13 -10.35
N HIS A 16 5.43 9.46 -9.17
CA HIS A 16 6.20 8.56 -8.32
C HIS A 16 5.48 8.33 -7.00
N ALA A 17 5.86 7.24 -6.33
CA ALA A 17 5.33 6.86 -5.04
C ALA A 17 6.32 7.28 -3.94
N PHE A 18 5.86 8.10 -3.01
CA PHE A 18 6.65 8.61 -1.88
C PHE A 18 6.03 8.22 -0.56
N ASP A 19 6.86 8.10 0.47
CA ASP A 19 6.39 7.91 1.85
C ASP A 19 5.67 9.19 2.33
N SER A 20 4.44 9.05 2.82
CA SER A 20 3.63 10.14 3.38
C SER A 20 4.28 10.89 4.55
N GLY A 21 5.22 10.25 5.25
CA GLY A 21 5.92 10.81 6.41
C GLY A 21 7.17 11.62 6.06
N GLN A 22 7.61 11.65 4.79
CA GLN A 22 8.78 12.42 4.38
C GLN A 22 8.54 13.92 4.57
N ARG A 23 9.49 14.59 5.24
CA ARG A 23 9.51 16.04 5.46
C ARG A 23 10.95 16.53 5.35
N GLU A 24 11.43 16.55 4.12
CA GLU A 24 12.81 16.87 3.78
C GLU A 24 12.84 17.80 2.56
N ASP A 25 13.99 18.48 2.37
CA ASP A 25 14.25 19.31 1.20
C ASP A 25 14.26 18.48 -0.10
N PHE A 26 14.46 17.17 0.03
CA PHE A 26 14.41 16.18 -1.04
C PHE A 26 13.52 15.02 -0.62
N TRP A 27 12.74 14.52 -1.57
CA TRP A 27 11.87 13.38 -1.39
C TRP A 27 12.43 12.22 -2.19
N GLU A 28 12.62 11.07 -1.55
CA GLU A 28 13.05 9.85 -2.23
C GLU A 28 11.84 8.97 -2.52
N ALA A 29 11.59 8.74 -3.82
CA ALA A 29 10.57 7.84 -4.29
C ALA A 29 10.94 6.37 -4.01
N LEU A 30 9.94 5.48 -4.04
CA LEU A 30 10.16 4.03 -3.93
C LEU A 30 11.14 3.47 -4.97
N CYS A 31 11.26 4.08 -6.14
CA CYS A 31 12.23 3.71 -7.17
C CYS A 31 13.64 4.27 -6.93
N SER A 32 13.89 4.90 -5.77
CA SER A 32 15.10 5.65 -5.41
C SER A 32 15.36 6.87 -6.30
N HIS A 33 14.33 7.37 -6.99
CA HIS A 33 14.39 8.67 -7.65
C HIS A 33 14.23 9.78 -6.62
N THR A 34 15.19 10.68 -6.55
CA THR A 34 15.19 11.81 -5.61
C THR A 34 14.66 13.07 -6.29
N VAL A 35 13.69 13.71 -5.68
CA VAL A 35 13.03 14.92 -6.20
C VAL A 35 13.11 16.03 -5.17
N PRO A 36 13.67 17.21 -5.48
CA PRO A 36 13.65 18.32 -4.55
C PRO A 36 12.20 18.77 -4.27
N ALA A 37 11.88 19.14 -3.03
CA ALA A 37 10.51 19.40 -2.59
C ALA A 37 9.80 20.49 -3.41
N ASN A 38 10.55 21.47 -3.93
CA ASN A 38 10.01 22.54 -4.78
C ASN A 38 9.67 22.10 -6.21
N PHE A 39 10.01 20.87 -6.60
CA PHE A 39 9.62 20.24 -7.87
C PHE A 39 8.51 19.19 -7.69
N MET A 40 7.94 19.09 -6.50
CA MET A 40 6.78 18.22 -6.24
C MET A 40 5.49 18.94 -6.61
N ALA A 41 4.66 18.30 -7.41
CA ALA A 41 3.34 18.80 -7.78
C ALA A 41 2.25 17.78 -7.47
N GLU A 42 1.02 18.28 -7.31
CA GLU A 42 -0.16 17.40 -7.25
C GLU A 42 -0.32 16.66 -8.57
N CYS A 43 -0.80 15.41 -8.49
CA CYS A 43 -0.92 14.52 -9.63
C CYS A 43 -2.11 14.96 -10.52
N PRO A 44 -1.90 15.50 -11.73
CA PRO A 44 -2.98 15.73 -12.67
C PRO A 44 -3.43 14.39 -13.29
N GLU A 45 -4.70 14.26 -13.66
CA GLU A 45 -5.33 13.02 -14.16
C GLU A 45 -4.75 12.45 -15.49
N LYS A 46 -3.58 12.89 -15.96
CA LYS A 46 -3.04 12.51 -17.29
C LYS A 46 -1.52 12.32 -17.34
N GLN A 47 -0.85 12.30 -16.19
CA GLN A 47 0.61 12.12 -16.19
C GLN A 47 1.01 10.63 -16.17
N PRO A 48 2.08 10.27 -16.90
CA PRO A 48 2.59 8.90 -16.88
C PRO A 48 3.06 8.53 -15.48
N SER A 49 2.73 7.31 -15.05
CA SER A 49 3.22 6.77 -13.78
C SER A 49 4.55 6.07 -13.99
N CYS A 50 5.47 6.26 -13.04
CA CYS A 50 6.75 5.57 -13.01
C CYS A 50 6.51 4.06 -12.81
N LEU A 51 6.82 3.24 -13.82
CA LEU A 51 6.58 1.80 -13.80
C LEU A 51 7.26 1.09 -12.61
N PRO A 52 8.53 1.36 -12.25
CA PRO A 52 9.13 0.81 -11.04
C PRO A 52 8.36 1.13 -9.75
N CYS A 53 7.85 2.36 -9.60
CA CYS A 53 7.02 2.73 -8.45
C CYS A 53 5.71 1.95 -8.43
N LEU A 54 5.06 1.75 -9.59
CA LEU A 54 3.83 0.96 -9.69
C LEU A 54 4.05 -0.50 -9.31
N ILE A 55 5.14 -1.12 -9.77
CA ILE A 55 5.47 -2.52 -9.46
C ILE A 55 5.65 -2.70 -7.96
N LYS A 56 6.47 -1.84 -7.32
CA LYS A 56 6.72 -1.90 -5.87
C LYS A 56 5.45 -1.68 -5.05
N ILE A 57 4.59 -0.73 -5.45
CA ILE A 57 3.27 -0.58 -4.82
C ILE A 57 2.45 -1.86 -4.97
N GLY A 58 2.44 -2.46 -6.16
CA GLY A 58 1.72 -3.71 -6.42
C GLY A 58 2.16 -4.85 -5.49
N GLU A 59 3.46 -5.03 -5.30
CA GLU A 59 4.04 -6.02 -4.37
C GLU A 59 3.61 -5.76 -2.92
N LEU A 60 3.62 -4.50 -2.48
CA LEU A 60 3.17 -4.12 -1.13
C LEU A 60 1.67 -4.35 -0.94
N VAL A 61 0.86 -4.04 -1.96
CA VAL A 61 -0.58 -4.31 -1.94
C VAL A 61 -0.86 -5.81 -1.88
N ALA A 62 -0.16 -6.61 -2.68
CA ALA A 62 -0.29 -8.07 -2.68
C ALA A 62 0.03 -8.65 -1.28
N THR A 63 1.15 -8.24 -0.69
CA THR A 63 1.57 -8.65 0.66
C THR A 63 0.50 -8.30 1.71
N ARG A 64 -0.09 -7.10 1.63
CA ARG A 64 -1.16 -6.69 2.55
C ARG A 64 -2.43 -7.53 2.39
N GLN A 65 -2.78 -7.91 1.17
CA GLN A 65 -3.95 -8.75 0.91
C GLN A 65 -3.74 -10.17 1.42
N GLU A 66 -2.53 -10.72 1.31
CA GLU A 66 -2.19 -12.03 1.89
C GLU A 66 -2.34 -12.04 3.41
N GLY A 67 -1.79 -11.03 4.10
CA GLY A 67 -1.97 -10.88 5.55
C GLY A 67 -3.44 -10.79 5.95
N ARG A 68 -4.22 -9.94 5.28
CA ARG A 68 -5.67 -9.81 5.53
C ARG A 68 -6.43 -11.11 5.29
N ARG A 69 -6.06 -11.87 4.25
CA ARG A 69 -6.68 -13.17 3.97
C ARG A 69 -6.35 -14.19 5.05
N ALA A 70 -5.12 -14.19 5.58
CA ALA A 70 -4.72 -15.07 6.67
C ALA A 70 -5.47 -14.74 7.98
N GLU A 71 -5.63 -13.45 8.31
CA GLU A 71 -6.44 -12.99 9.44
C GLU A 71 -7.89 -13.48 9.33
N ILE A 72 -8.54 -13.22 8.20
CA ILE A 72 -9.92 -13.67 7.96
C ILE A 72 -10.03 -15.20 8.07
N ALA A 73 -9.07 -15.95 7.54
CA ALA A 73 -9.06 -17.41 7.63
C ALA A 73 -8.89 -17.92 9.06
N ALA A 74 -8.13 -17.22 9.90
CA ALA A 74 -7.98 -17.53 11.32
C ALA A 74 -9.30 -17.29 12.08
N ASP A 75 -9.92 -16.14 11.88
CA ASP A 75 -11.20 -15.79 12.49
C ASP A 75 -12.30 -16.81 12.13
N VAL A 76 -12.41 -17.17 10.85
CA VAL A 76 -13.38 -18.18 10.38
C VAL A 76 -13.11 -19.54 11.02
N ARG A 77 -11.85 -19.96 11.15
CA ARG A 77 -11.50 -21.24 11.79
C ARG A 77 -11.88 -21.25 13.27
N GLU A 78 -11.62 -20.16 13.99
CA GLU A 78 -11.99 -20.01 15.39
C GLU A 78 -13.52 -20.10 15.56
N GLN A 79 -14.28 -19.37 14.75
CA GLN A 79 -15.75 -19.40 14.79
C GLN A 79 -16.31 -20.80 14.53
N LEU A 80 -15.77 -21.53 13.55
CA LEU A 80 -16.19 -22.92 13.27
C LEU A 80 -15.88 -23.84 14.45
N SER A 81 -14.72 -23.69 15.09
CA SER A 81 -14.35 -24.49 16.26
C SER A 81 -15.25 -24.23 17.48
N ALA A 82 -15.73 -22.99 17.64
CA ALA A 82 -16.69 -22.63 18.66
C ALA A 82 -18.09 -23.21 18.38
N PHE A 83 -18.49 -23.31 17.10
CA PHE A 83 -19.80 -23.81 16.69
C PHE A 83 -19.95 -25.33 16.85
N ASP A 84 -18.88 -26.10 16.61
CA ASP A 84 -18.91 -27.56 16.83
C ASP A 84 -18.99 -27.94 18.32
N GLY A 85 -18.69 -27.01 19.24
CA GLY A 85 -18.88 -27.18 20.68
C GLY A 85 -20.33 -27.09 21.16
N ASP A 86 -21.26 -26.60 20.33
CA ASP A 86 -22.66 -26.34 20.71
C ASP A 86 -23.64 -27.45 20.24
N LYS A 87 -23.12 -28.59 19.76
CA LYS A 87 -23.92 -29.79 19.43
C LYS A 87 -24.32 -30.62 20.67
N THR A 88 -24.46 -30.00 21.83
CA THR A 88 -25.19 -30.55 22.98
C THR A 88 -26.64 -30.04 23.01
N PHE A 89 -27.36 -30.13 21.89
CA PHE A 89 -28.82 -30.26 21.96
C PHE A 89 -29.15 -31.75 21.93
N GLY A 90 -29.06 -32.33 23.13
CA GLY A 90 -29.54 -33.67 23.42
C GLY A 90 -31.04 -33.67 23.73
N GLN A 91 -31.63 -34.82 23.40
CA GLN A 91 -32.86 -35.44 23.91
C GLN A 91 -34.20 -34.91 23.39
#